data_AF-A0A0K6G9Y9-F1
#
_entry.id   AF-A0A0K6G9Y9-F1
#
_cell.length_a   1.000
_cell.length_b   1.000
_cell.length_c   1.000
_cell.angle_alpha   90.00
_cell.angle_beta   90.00
_cell.angle_gamma   90.00
#
_symmetry.space_group_name_H-M   'P 1'
#
loop_
_entity.id
_entity.type
_entity.pdbx_description
1 polymer ?
#
loop_
_entity_poly.entity_id
_entity_poly.type
_entity_poly.pdbx_seq_one_letter_code
_entity_poly.pdbx_strand_id
1 'polypeptide(L)'
;MTISYDHTLPEHQSSIIISGLAGTIQPLKARTVYVRTPARDNTSELHKSWRLEVQMKDNWYEAYVSVDDPTTIISAIDWACDSAIPRTDGYSNSLEAKVTIDIPVNYTEQGVYDVWKFGINDPESGERTAEVAPYDWIASPLAWHTISKTKNPAGSPDWIDREDEQSNDEYLHFMTTWGNNVLAQENWGDHENWTGNRRPQGGSGLKFKFKYHPEIRPGNTSNDHVTNYADLSVTQLFYTSNMIHGLLYRYGFDEKAGNFQQDNYGRGGLDGDAVITHAQDGSGYNNANFMTPPDGQSPICRMYLWDVVDPYRGGDLC
;
A
#
# COMPACT_ATOMS: atom_id res chain seq x y z
N MET A 1 3.25 35.16 -2.64
CA MET A 1 2.18 34.70 -3.54
C MET A 1 2.34 35.31 -4.92
N THR A 2 2.50 34.49 -5.95
CA THR A 2 2.45 34.86 -7.36
C THR A 2 1.53 33.87 -8.09
N ILE A 3 0.93 34.32 -9.21
CA ILE A 3 -0.02 33.53 -10.00
C ILE A 3 0.49 33.45 -11.42
N SER A 4 0.51 32.25 -12.00
CA SER A 4 0.90 31.98 -13.39
C SER A 4 -0.06 30.97 -14.04
N TYR A 5 -0.26 31.09 -15.34
CA TYR A 5 -1.13 30.21 -16.12
C TYR A 5 -0.29 29.17 -16.86
N ASP A 6 -0.68 27.90 -16.78
CA ASP A 6 -0.12 26.86 -17.64
C ASP A 6 -0.88 26.83 -18.97
N HIS A 7 -0.19 27.22 -20.04
CA HIS A 7 -0.71 27.27 -21.40
C HIS A 7 -0.35 26.02 -22.24
N THR A 8 0.22 24.97 -21.64
CA THR A 8 0.66 23.77 -22.37
C THR A 8 -0.45 22.75 -22.64
N LEU A 9 -1.64 22.94 -22.03
CA LEU A 9 -2.78 22.04 -22.14
C LEU A 9 -3.97 22.68 -22.90
N PRO A 10 -4.88 21.88 -23.48
CA PRO A 10 -6.12 22.38 -24.08
C PRO A 10 -6.93 23.25 -23.11
N GLU A 11 -7.76 24.16 -23.62
CA GLU A 11 -8.47 25.17 -22.82
C GLU A 11 -9.26 24.55 -21.63
N HIS A 12 -9.86 23.37 -21.84
CA HIS A 12 -10.60 22.58 -20.84
C HIS A 12 -9.73 21.84 -19.78
N GLN A 13 -8.41 21.91 -19.88
CA GLN A 13 -7.45 21.35 -18.94
C GLN A 13 -6.47 22.41 -18.38
N SER A 14 -6.66 23.68 -18.75
CA SER A 14 -5.84 24.79 -18.25
C SER A 14 -5.85 24.85 -16.72
N SER A 15 -4.67 25.03 -16.12
CA SER A 15 -4.50 25.13 -14.67
C SER A 15 -3.78 26.42 -14.27
N ILE A 16 -4.20 26.97 -13.14
CA ILE A 16 -3.58 28.13 -12.52
C ILE A 16 -2.60 27.61 -11.48
N ILE A 17 -1.34 28.04 -11.58
CA ILE A 17 -0.29 27.72 -10.60
C ILE A 17 -0.17 28.90 -9.64
N ILE A 18 -0.27 28.62 -8.34
CA ILE A 18 -0.12 29.62 -7.29
C ILE A 18 1.13 29.29 -6.46
N SER A 19 2.12 30.18 -6.52
CA SER A 19 3.45 30.00 -5.92
C SER A 19 3.65 30.90 -4.69
N GLY A 20 4.39 30.40 -3.69
CA GLY A 20 4.71 31.16 -2.47
C GLY A 20 3.47 31.50 -1.63
N LEU A 21 2.61 30.49 -1.41
CA LEU A 21 1.63 30.47 -0.34
C LEU A 21 2.32 30.00 0.95
N ALA A 22 1.96 30.56 2.11
CA ALA A 22 2.56 30.17 3.37
C ALA A 22 2.10 28.74 3.77
N GLY A 23 3.04 27.89 4.18
CA GLY A 23 2.75 26.52 4.62
C GLY A 23 2.69 25.46 3.53
N THR A 24 2.73 25.82 2.24
CA THR A 24 2.86 24.84 1.14
C THR A 24 4.32 24.55 0.83
N ILE A 25 4.63 23.29 0.49
CA ILE A 25 6.00 22.87 0.12
C ILE A 25 6.25 22.95 -1.39
N GLN A 26 5.19 23.06 -2.19
CA GLN A 26 5.24 23.28 -3.64
C GLN A 26 4.24 24.37 -4.07
N PRO A 27 4.37 24.91 -5.30
CA PRO A 27 3.29 25.66 -5.95
C PRO A 27 2.04 24.79 -6.11
N LEU A 28 0.90 25.27 -5.61
CA LEU A 28 -0.36 24.53 -5.72
C LEU A 28 -0.97 24.71 -7.12
N LYS A 29 -1.66 23.66 -7.59
CA LYS A 29 -2.45 23.70 -8.84
C LYS A 29 -3.91 24.00 -8.51
N ALA A 30 -4.50 24.90 -9.27
CA ALA A 30 -5.90 25.31 -9.14
C ALA A 30 -6.62 25.20 -10.49
N ARG A 31 -7.78 24.55 -10.52
CA ARG A 31 -8.65 24.48 -11.71
C ARG A 31 -10.13 24.52 -11.34
N THR A 32 -10.96 25.07 -12.21
CA THR A 32 -12.42 25.08 -12.00
C THR A 32 -13.01 23.72 -12.37
N VAL A 33 -13.89 23.20 -11.51
CA VAL A 33 -14.61 21.94 -11.63
C VAL A 33 -16.07 22.11 -11.19
N TYR A 34 -16.88 21.06 -11.35
CA TYR A 34 -18.18 20.95 -10.70
C TYR A 34 -18.16 19.84 -9.66
N VAL A 35 -18.65 20.12 -8.46
CA VAL A 35 -18.74 19.16 -7.34
C VAL A 35 -20.21 18.85 -7.08
N ARG A 36 -20.53 17.57 -6.94
CA ARG A 36 -21.87 17.10 -6.59
C ARG A 36 -21.96 16.84 -5.09
N THR A 37 -22.89 17.50 -4.40
CA THR A 37 -23.13 17.36 -2.97
C THR A 37 -24.51 16.73 -2.72
N PRO A 38 -24.69 15.92 -1.66
CA PRO A 38 -26.01 15.42 -1.28
C PRO A 38 -26.81 16.50 -0.54
N ALA A 39 -28.05 16.73 -0.97
CA ALA A 39 -28.98 17.63 -0.30
C ALA A 39 -29.82 16.90 0.75
N ARG A 40 -30.44 17.66 1.68
CA ARG A 40 -31.20 17.10 2.82
C ARG A 40 -32.47 16.33 2.43
N ASP A 41 -32.91 16.47 1.19
CA ASP A 41 -34.11 15.85 0.61
C ASP A 41 -33.79 14.64 -0.29
N ASN A 42 -32.57 14.08 -0.18
CA ASN A 42 -32.06 13.01 -1.03
C ASN A 42 -31.86 13.40 -2.52
N THR A 43 -31.98 14.68 -2.86
CA THR A 43 -31.51 15.20 -4.15
C THR A 43 -30.01 15.51 -4.10
N SER A 44 -29.46 16.07 -5.17
CA SER A 44 -28.05 16.45 -5.21
C SER A 44 -27.86 17.79 -5.91
N GLU A 45 -27.12 18.68 -5.26
CA GLU A 45 -26.76 19.99 -5.81
C GLU A 45 -25.42 19.90 -6.56
N LEU A 46 -25.20 20.81 -7.50
CA LEU A 46 -23.99 20.89 -8.31
C LEU A 46 -23.34 22.26 -8.15
N HIS A 47 -22.21 22.34 -7.47
CA HIS A 47 -21.53 23.58 -7.17
C HIS A 47 -20.31 23.77 -8.07
N LYS A 48 -20.22 24.94 -8.72
CA LYS A 48 -19.03 25.35 -9.46
C LYS A 48 -17.93 25.71 -8.46
N SER A 49 -16.81 25.00 -8.52
CA SER A 49 -15.80 24.98 -7.46
C SER A 49 -14.39 25.14 -8.03
N TRP A 50 -13.49 25.75 -7.26
CA TRP A 50 -12.05 25.60 -7.45
C TRP A 50 -11.58 24.32 -6.76
N ARG A 51 -11.03 23.38 -7.54
CA ARG A 51 -10.20 22.29 -7.00
C ARG A 51 -8.78 22.84 -6.82
N LEU A 52 -8.28 22.77 -5.59
CA LEU A 52 -6.95 23.22 -5.17
C LEU A 52 -6.16 22.01 -4.65
N GLU A 53 -4.99 21.75 -5.22
CA GLU A 53 -4.08 20.67 -4.79
C GLU A 53 -2.98 21.27 -3.91
N VAL A 54 -3.22 21.30 -2.60
CA VAL A 54 -2.45 22.04 -1.60
C VAL A 54 -1.54 21.10 -0.81
N GLN A 55 -0.32 20.90 -1.30
CA GLN A 55 0.69 20.09 -0.63
C GLN A 55 1.40 20.88 0.48
N MET A 56 1.29 20.43 1.72
CA MET A 56 1.92 21.01 2.91
C MET A 56 3.01 20.07 3.44
N LYS A 57 3.65 20.41 4.57
CA LYS A 57 4.74 19.60 5.16
C LYS A 57 4.26 18.22 5.62
N ASP A 58 3.14 18.21 6.35
CA ASP A 58 2.64 17.04 7.08
C ASP A 58 1.26 16.58 6.54
N ASN A 59 0.66 17.32 5.60
CA ASN A 59 -0.67 17.06 5.04
C ASN A 59 -0.71 17.38 3.53
N TRP A 60 -1.63 16.81 2.77
CA TRP A 60 -1.85 17.19 1.36
C TRP A 60 -3.34 17.26 1.06
N TYR A 61 -3.86 18.49 1.00
CA TYR A 61 -5.28 18.71 0.76
C TYR A 61 -5.63 18.75 -0.73
N GLU A 62 -6.65 18.00 -1.13
CA GLU A 62 -7.48 18.35 -2.28
C GLU A 62 -8.72 19.10 -1.77
N ALA A 63 -8.66 20.43 -1.85
CA ALA A 63 -9.70 21.32 -1.35
C ALA A 63 -10.60 21.83 -2.49
N TYR A 64 -11.91 21.80 -2.24
CA TYR A 64 -12.94 22.28 -3.15
C TYR A 64 -13.59 23.53 -2.57
N VAL A 65 -13.24 24.70 -3.10
CA VAL A 65 -13.73 26.01 -2.63
C VAL A 65 -14.76 26.54 -3.61
N SER A 66 -15.87 27.12 -3.13
CA SER A 66 -16.90 27.69 -4.01
C SER A 66 -16.33 28.83 -4.88
N VAL A 67 -16.72 28.87 -6.16
CA VAL A 67 -16.38 29.99 -7.06
C VAL A 67 -17.17 31.25 -6.72
N ASP A 68 -18.40 31.09 -6.22
CA ASP A 68 -19.32 32.18 -5.93
C ASP A 68 -19.11 32.79 -4.53
N ASP A 69 -18.54 32.01 -3.59
CA ASP A 69 -18.12 32.47 -2.26
C ASP A 69 -16.77 31.83 -1.88
N PRO A 70 -15.65 32.57 -1.97
CA PRO A 70 -14.32 32.03 -1.67
C PRO A 70 -14.09 31.74 -0.18
N THR A 71 -15.04 32.06 0.72
CA THR A 71 -14.97 31.67 2.14
C THR A 71 -15.61 30.29 2.41
N THR A 72 -16.40 29.77 1.47
CA THR A 72 -17.07 28.48 1.60
C THR A 72 -16.22 27.35 0.99
N ILE A 73 -15.67 26.50 1.87
CA ILE A 73 -15.08 25.21 1.51
C ILE A 73 -16.23 24.18 1.43
N ILE A 74 -16.43 23.60 0.25
CA ILE A 74 -17.48 22.61 -0.04
C ILE A 74 -17.02 21.21 0.38
N SER A 75 -15.75 20.89 0.16
CA SER A 75 -15.11 19.66 0.60
C SER A 75 -13.61 19.87 0.76
N ALA A 76 -12.99 19.13 1.68
CA ALA A 76 -11.54 19.03 1.79
C ALA A 76 -11.20 17.55 2.04
N ILE A 77 -10.37 16.98 1.17
CA ILE A 77 -9.85 15.63 1.30
C ILE A 77 -8.39 15.78 1.71
N ASP A 78 -7.99 15.23 2.86
CA ASP A 78 -6.57 15.07 3.16
C ASP A 78 -6.10 13.75 2.56
N TRP A 79 -5.00 13.80 1.81
CA TRP A 79 -4.33 12.62 1.25
C TRP A 79 -3.29 12.06 2.21
N ALA A 80 -2.95 12.78 3.29
CA ALA A 80 -2.16 12.25 4.40
C ALA A 80 -3.08 11.65 5.48
N CYS A 81 -2.59 10.59 6.13
CA CYS A 81 -3.26 9.99 7.27
C CYS A 81 -2.22 9.68 8.35
N ASP A 82 -2.25 10.43 9.45
CA ASP A 82 -1.46 10.12 10.65
C ASP A 82 -2.14 9.01 11.45
N SER A 83 -1.37 8.00 11.86
CA SER A 83 -1.87 6.96 12.77
C SER A 83 -2.07 7.53 14.18
N ALA A 84 -3.29 7.41 14.70
CA ALA A 84 -3.59 7.82 16.06
C ALA A 84 -2.86 6.93 17.08
N ILE A 85 -2.02 7.53 17.93
CA ILE A 85 -1.36 6.84 19.05
C ILE A 85 -2.43 6.21 19.96
N PRO A 86 -2.33 4.91 20.33
CA PRO A 86 -3.27 4.27 21.25
C PRO A 86 -3.38 5.01 22.59
N ARG A 87 -4.60 5.11 23.12
CA ARG A 87 -4.84 5.71 24.43
C ARG A 87 -4.33 4.78 25.54
N THR A 88 -3.64 5.34 26.51
CA THR A 88 -3.04 4.63 27.65
C THR A 88 -4.02 4.26 28.76
N ASP A 89 -5.34 4.44 28.55
CA ASP A 89 -6.39 4.21 29.55
C ASP A 89 -6.91 2.76 29.60
N GLY A 90 -6.51 1.89 28.67
CA GLY A 90 -6.63 0.42 28.81
C GLY A 90 -8.06 -0.14 28.73
N TYR A 91 -9.03 0.67 28.28
CA TYR A 91 -10.40 0.22 28.07
C TYR A 91 -10.61 -0.24 26.63
N SER A 92 -10.53 -1.55 26.44
CA SER A 92 -10.93 -2.23 25.21
C SER A 92 -12.40 -1.96 24.90
N ASN A 93 -12.69 -1.50 23.68
CA ASN A 93 -14.06 -1.28 23.24
C ASN A 93 -14.68 -2.60 22.72
N SER A 94 -15.99 -2.61 22.45
CA SER A 94 -16.74 -3.82 22.07
C SER A 94 -16.34 -4.43 20.71
N LEU A 95 -15.41 -3.80 19.98
CA LEU A 95 -14.82 -4.31 18.76
C LEU A 95 -13.65 -5.26 19.07
N GLU A 96 -12.80 -4.91 20.03
CA GLU A 96 -11.70 -5.77 20.50
C GLU A 96 -12.22 -7.08 21.14
N ALA A 97 -13.36 -7.00 21.86
CA ALA A 97 -14.02 -8.19 22.43
C ALA A 97 -14.57 -9.18 21.37
N LYS A 98 -14.72 -8.76 20.10
CA LYS A 98 -15.08 -9.66 18.98
C LYS A 98 -13.87 -10.35 18.33
N VAL A 99 -12.64 -9.94 18.66
CA VAL A 99 -11.42 -10.52 18.08
C VAL A 99 -11.09 -11.87 18.74
N THR A 100 -11.53 -12.11 19.98
CA THR A 100 -11.51 -13.43 20.62
C THR A 100 -12.64 -14.33 20.09
N ILE A 101 -12.36 -15.07 19.02
CA ILE A 101 -13.16 -16.22 18.57
C ILE A 101 -12.24 -17.44 18.48
N ASP A 102 -12.68 -18.57 19.04
CA ASP A 102 -11.92 -19.82 19.10
C ASP A 102 -11.37 -20.26 17.74
N ILE A 103 -10.11 -20.73 17.75
CA ILE A 103 -9.39 -21.21 16.56
C ILE A 103 -9.48 -22.73 16.47
N PRO A 104 -10.22 -23.27 15.49
CA PRO A 104 -9.89 -24.55 14.87
C PRO A 104 -9.57 -24.32 13.39
N VAL A 105 -8.29 -24.46 12.99
CA VAL A 105 -7.89 -24.37 11.57
C VAL A 105 -7.07 -25.60 11.15
N ASN A 106 -7.59 -26.27 10.13
CA ASN A 106 -7.03 -27.31 9.26
C ASN A 106 -7.73 -27.03 7.91
N TYR A 107 -7.14 -26.73 6.76
CA TYR A 107 -5.78 -26.83 6.23
C TYR A 107 -5.46 -25.51 5.45
N THR A 108 -4.35 -25.27 4.75
CA THR A 108 -3.26 -26.15 4.24
C THR A 108 -1.93 -25.36 4.20
N GLU A 109 -0.88 -25.92 3.57
CA GLU A 109 0.47 -25.37 3.29
C GLU A 109 0.74 -23.92 3.74
N GLN A 110 0.96 -23.76 5.05
CA GLN A 110 1.29 -22.49 5.67
C GLN A 110 2.73 -22.10 5.32
N GLY A 111 2.91 -20.95 4.68
CA GLY A 111 4.23 -20.35 4.48
C GLY A 111 4.92 -20.01 5.81
N VAL A 112 6.25 -19.96 5.79
CA VAL A 112 7.07 -19.66 6.98
C VAL A 112 8.01 -18.50 6.67
N TYR A 113 7.87 -17.40 7.41
CA TYR A 113 8.58 -16.14 7.22
C TYR A 113 9.55 -15.93 8.39
N ASP A 114 10.82 -15.65 8.10
CA ASP A 114 11.82 -15.27 9.11
C ASP A 114 11.88 -13.74 9.20
N VAL A 115 10.96 -13.17 9.99
CA VAL A 115 10.58 -11.74 9.96
C VAL A 115 10.52 -11.15 11.37
N TRP A 116 10.53 -9.83 11.47
CA TRP A 116 10.03 -9.14 12.65
C TRP A 116 8.50 -9.30 12.65
N LYS A 117 7.99 -10.06 13.62
CA LYS A 117 6.55 -10.34 13.71
C LYS A 117 5.76 -9.06 13.95
N PHE A 118 4.48 -9.09 13.57
CA PHE A 118 3.59 -7.95 13.71
C PHE A 118 3.55 -7.41 15.14
N GLY A 119 3.71 -6.08 15.28
CA GLY A 119 3.83 -5.39 16.57
C GLY A 119 5.27 -5.16 17.06
N ILE A 120 6.29 -5.70 16.39
CA ILE A 120 7.67 -5.21 16.51
C ILE A 120 7.85 -4.08 15.48
N ASN A 121 8.29 -2.91 15.94
CA ASN A 121 8.34 -1.67 15.15
C ASN A 121 9.57 -1.55 14.24
N ASP A 122 10.69 -2.20 14.58
CA ASP A 122 11.96 -2.03 13.87
C ASP A 122 13.00 -3.09 14.36
N PRO A 123 14.17 -3.22 13.69
CA PRO A 123 15.20 -4.18 14.07
C PRO A 123 15.87 -3.98 15.44
N GLU A 124 15.76 -2.81 16.08
CA GLU A 124 16.27 -2.53 17.42
C GLU A 124 15.21 -2.83 18.50
N SER A 125 13.92 -2.77 18.13
CA SER A 125 12.77 -3.08 18.98
C SER A 125 12.55 -4.58 19.25
N GLY A 126 13.21 -5.50 18.54
CA GLY A 126 13.12 -6.93 18.83
C GLY A 126 13.84 -7.88 17.87
N GLU A 127 13.89 -9.16 18.24
CA GLU A 127 14.44 -10.23 17.39
C GLU A 127 13.41 -10.75 16.37
N ARG A 128 13.90 -11.28 15.25
CA ARG A 128 13.06 -11.95 14.25
C ARG A 128 12.62 -13.33 14.72
N THR A 129 11.45 -13.75 14.29
CA THR A 129 10.86 -15.05 14.59
C THR A 129 10.39 -15.75 13.31
N ALA A 130 10.36 -17.08 13.35
CA ALA A 130 9.88 -17.90 12.25
C ALA A 130 8.35 -17.99 12.30
N GLU A 131 7.68 -16.93 11.85
CA GLU A 131 6.23 -16.83 11.82
C GLU A 131 5.64 -17.76 10.76
N VAL A 132 4.67 -18.57 11.17
CA VAL A 132 3.90 -19.45 10.28
C VAL A 132 2.66 -18.69 9.85
N ALA A 133 2.47 -18.49 8.54
CA ALA A 133 1.45 -17.64 7.89
C ALA A 133 0.13 -17.57 8.68
N PRO A 134 -0.06 -16.57 9.57
CA PRO A 134 -1.28 -16.45 10.35
C PRO A 134 -2.28 -15.66 9.52
N TYR A 135 -2.67 -16.23 8.37
CA TYR A 135 -3.67 -15.62 7.52
C TYR A 135 -5.04 -15.76 8.17
N ASP A 136 -5.75 -14.65 8.25
CA ASP A 136 -7.13 -14.65 8.67
C ASP A 136 -7.99 -15.26 7.55
N TRP A 137 -8.56 -16.44 7.78
CA TRP A 137 -9.39 -17.14 6.79
C TRP A 137 -10.66 -16.36 6.40
N ILE A 138 -11.09 -15.38 7.20
CA ILE A 138 -12.20 -14.50 6.84
C ILE A 138 -11.72 -13.44 5.85
N ALA A 139 -10.59 -12.79 6.11
CA ALA A 139 -10.04 -11.77 5.21
C ALA A 139 -9.46 -12.40 3.93
N SER A 140 -8.58 -13.39 4.09
CA SER A 140 -7.82 -14.06 3.04
C SER A 140 -8.17 -15.55 2.98
N PRO A 141 -9.35 -15.93 2.43
CA PRO A 141 -9.85 -17.31 2.46
C PRO A 141 -8.96 -18.33 1.74
N LEU A 142 -8.11 -17.87 0.79
CA LEU A 142 -7.19 -18.71 0.02
C LEU A 142 -5.72 -18.54 0.43
N ALA A 143 -5.47 -18.02 1.64
CA ALA A 143 -4.18 -17.55 2.13
C ALA A 143 -3.58 -16.41 1.28
N TRP A 144 -2.34 -16.02 1.56
CA TRP A 144 -1.70 -14.85 0.95
C TRP A 144 -1.08 -15.09 -0.43
N HIS A 145 -0.88 -16.35 -0.85
CA HIS A 145 -0.12 -16.70 -2.07
C HIS A 145 -0.99 -17.25 -3.21
N THR A 146 -2.30 -17.02 -3.15
CA THR A 146 -3.26 -17.53 -4.11
C THR A 146 -4.08 -16.40 -4.71
N ILE A 147 -4.31 -16.42 -6.03
CA ILE A 147 -5.21 -15.51 -6.76
C ILE A 147 -6.06 -16.34 -7.71
N SER A 148 -7.30 -15.93 -8.02
CA SER A 148 -8.04 -16.58 -9.11
C SER A 148 -7.40 -16.34 -10.48
N LYS A 149 -7.47 -17.34 -11.34
CA LYS A 149 -6.90 -17.34 -12.70
C LYS A 149 -7.51 -16.25 -13.59
N THR A 150 -8.73 -15.80 -13.27
CA THR A 150 -9.47 -14.75 -13.98
C THR A 150 -9.12 -13.33 -13.52
N LYS A 151 -8.55 -13.16 -12.32
CA LYS A 151 -8.17 -11.85 -11.76
C LYS A 151 -6.67 -11.62 -11.66
N ASN A 152 -5.84 -12.65 -11.81
CA ASN A 152 -4.38 -12.53 -11.79
C ASN A 152 -3.87 -11.47 -12.79
N PRO A 153 -3.04 -10.49 -12.36
CA PRO A 153 -2.52 -9.44 -13.25
C PRO A 153 -1.67 -10.00 -14.40
N ALA A 154 -1.71 -9.31 -15.53
CA ALA A 154 -0.83 -9.60 -16.67
C ALA A 154 0.65 -9.41 -16.27
N GLY A 155 1.52 -10.29 -16.76
CA GLY A 155 2.95 -10.26 -16.40
C GLY A 155 3.27 -10.89 -15.04
N SER A 156 2.35 -11.64 -14.43
CA SER A 156 2.60 -12.35 -13.16
C SER A 156 3.83 -13.27 -13.23
N PRO A 157 4.52 -13.48 -12.09
CA PRO A 157 5.58 -14.48 -11.96
C PRO A 157 5.05 -15.92 -12.12
N ASP A 158 5.95 -16.89 -12.11
CA ASP A 158 5.60 -18.31 -12.16
C ASP A 158 4.75 -18.76 -10.97
N TRP A 159 3.79 -19.62 -11.26
CA TRP A 159 2.94 -20.32 -10.30
C TRP A 159 3.18 -21.84 -10.39
N ILE A 160 2.74 -22.58 -9.37
CA ILE A 160 2.82 -24.05 -9.32
C ILE A 160 2.05 -24.66 -10.49
N ASP A 161 2.63 -25.67 -11.14
CA ASP A 161 2.05 -26.39 -12.29
C ASP A 161 1.69 -25.50 -13.51
N ARG A 162 2.37 -24.35 -13.67
CA ARG A 162 2.24 -23.44 -14.83
C ARG A 162 2.42 -24.13 -16.19
N GLU A 163 3.22 -25.19 -16.27
CA GLU A 163 3.47 -25.94 -17.50
C GLU A 163 2.36 -26.94 -17.85
N ASP A 164 1.39 -27.19 -16.95
CA ASP A 164 0.24 -28.05 -17.25
C ASP A 164 -0.85 -27.28 -18.02
N GLU A 165 -0.73 -27.31 -19.35
CA GLU A 165 -1.74 -26.75 -20.26
C GLU A 165 -3.15 -27.41 -20.13
N GLN A 166 -3.27 -28.55 -19.43
CA GLN A 166 -4.54 -29.22 -19.13
C GLN A 166 -5.12 -28.85 -17.75
N SER A 167 -4.44 -28.04 -16.94
CA SER A 167 -4.95 -27.53 -15.66
C SER A 167 -6.23 -26.70 -15.85
N ASN A 168 -7.32 -27.21 -15.27
CA ASN A 168 -8.60 -26.51 -15.14
C ASN A 168 -8.69 -25.72 -13.82
N ASP A 169 -7.58 -25.45 -13.16
CA ASP A 169 -7.60 -24.83 -11.83
C ASP A 169 -8.14 -23.40 -11.90
N GLU A 170 -9.09 -23.11 -11.01
CA GLU A 170 -9.71 -21.79 -10.85
C GLU A 170 -8.74 -20.80 -10.18
N TYR A 171 -7.75 -21.32 -9.45
CA TYR A 171 -6.80 -20.57 -8.63
C TYR A 171 -5.34 -20.85 -9.04
N LEU A 172 -4.50 -19.83 -8.93
CA LEU A 172 -3.07 -19.89 -9.19
C LEU A 172 -2.32 -19.76 -7.86
N HIS A 173 -1.42 -20.70 -7.59
CA HIS A 173 -0.62 -20.75 -6.35
C HIS A 173 0.82 -20.30 -6.61
N PHE A 174 1.23 -19.18 -6.03
CA PHE A 174 2.53 -18.55 -6.27
C PHE A 174 3.56 -18.95 -5.22
N MET A 175 4.81 -19.21 -5.64
CA MET A 175 5.93 -19.52 -4.73
C MET A 175 6.71 -18.28 -4.26
N THR A 176 6.14 -17.09 -4.46
CA THR A 176 6.78 -15.78 -4.28
C THR A 176 5.79 -14.78 -3.69
N THR A 177 6.23 -13.57 -3.33
CA THR A 177 5.43 -12.49 -2.70
C THR A 177 4.42 -11.84 -3.66
N TRP A 178 3.53 -12.65 -4.20
CA TRP A 178 2.47 -12.31 -5.13
C TRP A 178 1.19 -13.01 -4.66
N GLY A 179 0.11 -12.24 -4.50
CA GLY A 179 -1.01 -12.64 -3.66
C GLY A 179 -2.28 -11.82 -3.84
N ASN A 180 -3.38 -12.27 -3.25
CA ASN A 180 -4.67 -11.61 -3.42
C ASN A 180 -4.69 -10.19 -2.83
N ASN A 181 -4.02 -9.95 -1.70
CA ASN A 181 -4.09 -8.65 -1.02
C ASN A 181 -2.88 -7.75 -1.34
N VAL A 182 -1.73 -8.35 -1.67
CA VAL A 182 -0.44 -7.65 -1.80
C VAL A 182 0.40 -8.26 -2.93
N LEU A 183 1.06 -7.40 -3.69
CA LEU A 183 2.01 -7.71 -4.77
C LEU A 183 3.33 -7.00 -4.46
N ALA A 184 4.34 -7.72 -3.96
CA ALA A 184 5.56 -7.13 -3.40
C ALA A 184 6.82 -7.48 -4.20
N GLN A 185 7.67 -6.47 -4.44
CA GLN A 185 8.92 -6.53 -5.21
C GLN A 185 9.91 -5.47 -4.76
N GLU A 186 11.18 -5.57 -5.16
CA GLU A 186 12.07 -4.40 -5.15
C GLU A 186 11.71 -3.40 -6.27
N ASN A 187 12.20 -2.16 -6.17
CA ASN A 187 12.15 -1.20 -7.29
C ASN A 187 13.38 -0.27 -7.33
N TRP A 188 14.59 -0.83 -7.36
CA TRP A 188 15.82 -0.02 -7.34
C TRP A 188 15.97 0.93 -8.55
N GLY A 189 15.36 0.57 -9.69
CA GLY A 189 15.50 1.30 -10.95
C GLY A 189 14.47 2.41 -11.21
N ASP A 190 13.48 2.60 -10.31
CA ASP A 190 12.28 3.40 -10.56
C ASP A 190 11.63 3.06 -11.92
N HIS A 191 11.25 1.80 -12.09
CA HIS A 191 10.72 1.28 -13.35
C HIS A 191 9.21 1.05 -13.27
N GLU A 192 8.46 1.67 -14.19
CA GLU A 192 7.01 1.49 -14.30
C GLU A 192 6.60 0.02 -14.50
N ASN A 193 7.46 -0.80 -15.10
CA ASN A 193 7.20 -2.23 -15.34
C ASN A 193 7.59 -3.13 -14.15
N TRP A 194 6.99 -2.88 -13.00
CA TRP A 194 7.25 -3.58 -11.74
C TRP A 194 6.89 -5.08 -11.75
N THR A 195 6.08 -5.54 -12.71
CA THR A 195 5.67 -6.96 -12.79
C THR A 195 6.87 -7.88 -12.98
N GLY A 196 7.89 -7.44 -13.73
CA GLY A 196 9.15 -8.17 -13.94
C GLY A 196 10.23 -7.98 -12.88
N ASN A 197 10.03 -7.13 -11.87
CA ASN A 197 11.04 -6.85 -10.84
C ASN A 197 11.32 -8.07 -9.95
N ARG A 198 12.48 -8.06 -9.28
CA ARG A 198 12.90 -9.18 -8.42
C ARG A 198 11.97 -9.36 -7.23
N ARG A 199 11.69 -10.62 -6.93
CA ARG A 199 10.94 -11.06 -5.74
C ARG A 199 11.63 -12.26 -5.08
N PRO A 200 11.54 -12.39 -3.74
CA PRO A 200 12.02 -13.57 -3.03
C PRO A 200 11.23 -14.82 -3.44
N GLN A 201 11.90 -15.97 -3.51
CA GLN A 201 11.30 -17.26 -3.81
C GLN A 201 11.29 -18.12 -2.54
N GLY A 202 10.11 -18.52 -2.08
CA GLY A 202 9.92 -19.45 -0.96
C GLY A 202 9.94 -20.93 -1.38
N GLY A 203 9.87 -21.19 -2.69
CA GLY A 203 9.68 -22.54 -3.26
C GLY A 203 8.31 -23.13 -2.91
N SER A 204 8.10 -24.40 -3.25
CA SER A 204 6.81 -25.08 -3.00
C SER A 204 6.41 -25.11 -1.52
N GLY A 205 7.39 -25.15 -0.61
CA GLY A 205 7.11 -25.09 0.84
C GLY A 205 6.92 -23.68 1.42
N LEU A 206 6.89 -22.63 0.59
CA LEU A 206 6.71 -21.22 0.97
C LEU A 206 7.62 -20.78 2.15
N LYS A 207 8.91 -21.11 2.09
CA LYS A 207 9.89 -20.88 3.18
C LYS A 207 10.73 -19.63 2.92
N PHE A 208 10.18 -18.47 3.26
CA PHE A 208 10.84 -17.17 3.13
C PHE A 208 11.82 -16.91 4.29
N LYS A 209 13.00 -17.55 4.21
CA LYS A 209 14.04 -17.51 5.26
C LYS A 209 15.32 -16.84 4.77
N PHE A 210 15.30 -15.51 4.75
CA PHE A 210 16.43 -14.68 4.31
C PHE A 210 17.21 -14.14 5.50
N LYS A 211 18.52 -13.97 5.33
CA LYS A 211 19.39 -13.46 6.39
C LYS A 211 19.39 -11.94 6.40
N TYR A 212 19.22 -11.34 7.57
CA TYR A 212 19.54 -9.93 7.77
C TYR A 212 21.06 -9.77 7.88
N HIS A 213 21.64 -8.98 6.98
CA HIS A 213 23.07 -8.63 7.01
C HIS A 213 23.19 -7.10 6.90
N PRO A 214 22.99 -6.33 7.99
CA PRO A 214 23.03 -4.86 7.98
C PRO A 214 24.47 -4.28 8.02
N GLU A 215 25.50 -5.10 7.81
CA GLU A 215 26.90 -4.66 7.85
C GLU A 215 27.49 -4.43 6.43
N ILE A 216 28.15 -3.28 6.22
CA ILE A 216 28.87 -2.98 4.98
C ILE A 216 30.01 -3.98 4.81
N ARG A 217 29.93 -4.79 3.75
CA ARG A 217 31.00 -5.74 3.40
C ARG A 217 32.21 -5.00 2.82
N PRO A 218 33.46 -5.44 3.10
CA PRO A 218 34.65 -4.85 2.51
C PRO A 218 34.58 -4.84 0.97
N GLY A 219 34.52 -3.64 0.38
CA GLY A 219 34.42 -3.43 -1.07
C GLY A 219 33.05 -2.98 -1.60
N ASN A 220 32.00 -2.96 -0.76
CA ASN A 220 30.68 -2.41 -1.13
C ASN A 220 30.57 -0.93 -0.76
N THR A 221 29.77 -0.16 -1.50
CA THR A 221 29.28 1.15 -1.04
C THR A 221 28.10 0.98 -0.07
N SER A 222 27.75 2.04 0.66
CA SER A 222 26.58 2.05 1.57
C SER A 222 25.25 1.79 0.83
N ASN A 223 25.18 2.03 -0.48
CA ASN A 223 24.01 1.68 -1.31
C ASN A 223 24.03 0.20 -1.74
N ASP A 224 25.16 -0.30 -2.26
CA ASP A 224 25.31 -1.72 -2.64
C ASP A 224 25.01 -2.66 -1.47
N HIS A 225 25.31 -2.20 -0.25
CA HIS A 225 25.03 -2.91 0.99
C HIS A 225 23.56 -3.29 1.14
N VAL A 226 22.62 -2.38 0.89
CA VAL A 226 21.19 -2.60 1.18
C VAL A 226 20.55 -3.68 0.29
N THR A 227 21.04 -3.81 -0.94
CA THR A 227 20.61 -4.86 -1.88
C THR A 227 20.88 -6.29 -1.37
N ASN A 228 21.83 -6.48 -0.44
CA ASN A 228 22.20 -7.80 0.10
C ASN A 228 21.11 -8.44 0.97
N TYR A 229 20.13 -7.66 1.42
CA TYR A 229 18.99 -8.13 2.20
C TYR A 229 17.63 -7.78 1.56
N ALA A 230 17.59 -7.42 0.27
CA ALA A 230 16.35 -7.06 -0.41
C ALA A 230 15.28 -8.18 -0.41
N ASP A 231 15.70 -9.45 -0.52
CA ASP A 231 14.78 -10.58 -0.39
C ASP A 231 14.11 -10.63 1.01
N LEU A 232 14.81 -10.17 2.05
CA LEU A 232 14.23 -9.98 3.39
C LEU A 232 13.32 -8.75 3.44
N SER A 233 13.72 -7.60 2.87
CA SER A 233 12.90 -6.39 2.81
C SER A 233 11.55 -6.65 2.13
N VAL A 234 11.55 -7.28 0.95
CA VAL A 234 10.30 -7.64 0.24
C VAL A 234 9.48 -8.66 1.04
N THR A 235 10.12 -9.62 1.71
CA THR A 235 9.43 -10.60 2.58
C THR A 235 8.76 -9.91 3.78
N GLN A 236 9.46 -8.99 4.44
CA GLN A 236 8.96 -8.25 5.60
C GLN A 236 7.79 -7.35 5.20
N LEU A 237 7.93 -6.58 4.12
CA LEU A 237 6.88 -5.70 3.61
C LEU A 237 5.63 -6.51 3.22
N PHE A 238 5.79 -7.61 2.49
CA PHE A 238 4.69 -8.51 2.15
C PHE A 238 3.99 -9.09 3.40
N TYR A 239 4.76 -9.56 4.39
CA TYR A 239 4.21 -10.06 5.65
C TYR A 239 3.43 -8.96 6.41
N THR A 240 4.05 -7.81 6.66
CA THR A 240 3.45 -6.70 7.40
C THR A 240 2.19 -6.18 6.70
N SER A 241 2.22 -5.97 5.37
CA SER A 241 1.04 -5.52 4.61
C SER A 241 -0.12 -6.52 4.66
N ASN A 242 0.15 -7.83 4.59
CA ASN A 242 -0.90 -8.85 4.72
C ASN A 242 -1.46 -8.95 6.16
N MET A 243 -0.64 -8.73 7.18
CA MET A 243 -1.08 -8.64 8.58
C MET A 243 -1.98 -7.41 8.80
N ILE A 244 -1.62 -6.27 8.21
CA ILE A 244 -2.45 -5.04 8.23
C ILE A 244 -3.77 -5.28 7.50
N HIS A 245 -3.77 -5.94 6.34
CA HIS A 245 -5.00 -6.31 5.62
C HIS A 245 -5.95 -7.14 6.50
N GLY A 246 -5.45 -8.24 7.10
CA GLY A 246 -6.26 -9.09 7.98
C GLY A 246 -6.79 -8.34 9.21
N LEU A 247 -5.97 -7.46 9.80
CA LEU A 247 -6.39 -6.60 10.90
C LEU A 247 -7.50 -5.64 10.46
N LEU A 248 -7.29 -4.84 9.41
CA LEU A 248 -8.26 -3.86 8.93
C LEU A 248 -9.58 -4.50 8.50
N TYR A 249 -9.55 -5.69 7.89
CA TYR A 249 -10.75 -6.47 7.56
C TYR A 249 -11.61 -6.75 8.80
N ARG A 250 -10.99 -7.14 9.92
CA ARG A 250 -11.69 -7.35 11.21
C ARG A 250 -12.26 -6.07 11.81
N TYR A 251 -11.70 -4.91 11.47
CA TYR A 251 -12.22 -3.60 11.84
C TYR A 251 -13.29 -3.06 10.86
N GLY A 252 -13.63 -3.81 9.82
CA GLY A 252 -14.70 -3.50 8.87
C GLY A 252 -14.24 -2.87 7.54
N PHE A 253 -12.94 -2.87 7.26
CA PHE A 253 -12.43 -2.58 5.91
C PHE A 253 -12.51 -3.85 5.06
N ASP A 254 -13.76 -4.21 4.71
CA ASP A 254 -14.11 -5.33 3.83
C ASP A 254 -14.28 -4.87 2.37
N GLU A 255 -14.65 -5.79 1.47
CA GLU A 255 -14.83 -5.51 0.04
C GLU A 255 -15.81 -4.37 -0.23
N LYS A 256 -16.89 -4.26 0.56
CA LYS A 256 -17.90 -3.20 0.35
C LYS A 256 -17.45 -1.86 0.90
N ALA A 257 -16.45 -1.85 1.77
CA ALA A 257 -15.76 -0.65 2.23
C ALA A 257 -14.63 -0.19 1.29
N GLY A 258 -14.35 -0.94 0.21
CA GLY A 258 -13.29 -0.65 -0.77
C GLY A 258 -11.91 -1.07 -0.28
N ASN A 259 -11.79 -2.31 0.20
CA ASN A 259 -10.50 -2.88 0.61
C ASN A 259 -9.69 -3.41 -0.58
N PHE A 260 -8.37 -3.44 -0.42
CA PHE A 260 -7.43 -3.71 -1.50
C PHE A 260 -7.25 -5.21 -1.76
N GLN A 261 -7.89 -5.73 -2.81
CA GLN A 261 -7.88 -7.14 -3.16
C GLN A 261 -7.97 -7.37 -4.68
N GLN A 262 -7.16 -8.30 -5.18
CA GLN A 262 -7.15 -8.68 -6.59
C GLN A 262 -8.44 -9.39 -7.00
N ASP A 263 -8.99 -10.23 -6.12
CA ASP A 263 -10.29 -10.86 -6.24
C ASP A 263 -11.08 -10.70 -4.93
N ASN A 264 -12.31 -10.22 -5.06
CA ASN A 264 -13.28 -10.05 -3.97
C ASN A 264 -14.15 -11.29 -3.75
N TYR A 265 -13.99 -12.34 -4.57
CA TYR A 265 -14.72 -13.61 -4.48
C TYR A 265 -16.26 -13.42 -4.46
N GLY A 266 -16.74 -12.38 -5.15
CA GLY A 266 -18.16 -12.00 -5.18
C GLY A 266 -18.71 -11.39 -3.88
N ARG A 267 -17.86 -11.02 -2.90
CA ARG A 267 -18.28 -10.45 -1.61
C ARG A 267 -18.79 -9.01 -1.70
N GLY A 268 -18.33 -8.23 -2.66
CA GLY A 268 -18.71 -6.84 -2.88
C GLY A 268 -17.60 -6.04 -3.56
N GLY A 269 -17.66 -4.70 -3.46
CA GLY A 269 -16.61 -3.80 -3.94
C GLY A 269 -16.41 -3.77 -5.45
N LEU A 270 -15.40 -3.01 -5.86
CA LEU A 270 -14.66 -3.27 -7.09
C LEU A 270 -13.42 -4.10 -6.73
N ASP A 271 -12.93 -4.89 -7.68
CA ASP A 271 -11.80 -5.79 -7.48
C ASP A 271 -10.66 -5.45 -8.45
N GLY A 272 -9.53 -6.15 -8.31
CA GLY A 272 -8.35 -5.95 -9.14
C GLY A 272 -7.41 -4.88 -8.58
N ASP A 273 -7.46 -4.63 -7.27
CA ASP A 273 -6.76 -3.53 -6.60
C ASP A 273 -5.90 -3.96 -5.41
N ALA A 274 -5.29 -5.15 -5.48
CA ALA A 274 -4.26 -5.56 -4.54
C ALA A 274 -3.15 -4.49 -4.41
N VAL A 275 -2.62 -4.33 -3.18
CA VAL A 275 -1.59 -3.34 -2.90
C VAL A 275 -0.28 -3.69 -3.61
N ILE A 276 0.16 -2.84 -4.52
CA ILE A 276 1.49 -2.94 -5.14
C ILE A 276 2.48 -2.32 -4.15
N THR A 277 3.45 -3.09 -3.69
CA THR A 277 4.43 -2.66 -2.67
C THR A 277 5.85 -2.74 -3.23
N HIS A 278 6.54 -1.59 -3.25
CA HIS A 278 7.91 -1.47 -3.71
C HIS A 278 8.85 -1.31 -2.52
N ALA A 279 9.67 -2.33 -2.33
CA ALA A 279 10.74 -2.31 -1.34
C ALA A 279 12.00 -1.66 -1.90
N GLN A 280 12.74 -0.97 -1.05
CA GLN A 280 13.99 -0.29 -1.42
C GLN A 280 13.86 0.57 -2.68
N ASP A 281 12.73 1.27 -2.85
CA ASP A 281 12.37 1.97 -4.08
C ASP A 281 13.35 3.13 -4.36
N GLY A 282 13.91 3.15 -5.57
CA GLY A 282 14.99 4.05 -5.97
C GLY A 282 14.56 5.48 -6.32
N SER A 283 13.25 5.78 -6.32
CA SER A 283 12.73 7.12 -6.65
C SER A 283 12.95 8.17 -5.55
N GLY A 284 13.39 7.76 -4.35
CA GLY A 284 13.64 8.68 -3.24
C GLY A 284 14.47 8.09 -2.09
N TYR A 285 14.69 8.93 -1.07
CA TYR A 285 15.36 8.57 0.18
C TYR A 285 14.64 9.23 1.37
N ASN A 286 14.83 8.67 2.57
CA ASN A 286 14.37 9.18 3.87
C ASN A 286 12.87 9.47 3.97
N ASN A 287 12.03 8.64 3.31
CA ASN A 287 10.58 8.81 3.34
C ASN A 287 9.89 7.48 2.97
N ALA A 288 8.57 7.48 2.96
CA ALA A 288 7.73 6.50 2.30
C ALA A 288 6.51 7.21 1.67
N ASN A 289 5.76 6.55 0.81
CA ASN A 289 4.45 7.04 0.38
C ASN A 289 3.51 5.90 0.02
N PHE A 290 2.22 6.20 0.08
CA PHE A 290 1.14 5.31 -0.31
C PHE A 290 0.17 6.10 -1.19
N MET A 291 0.00 5.67 -2.45
CA MET A 291 -0.96 6.25 -3.37
C MET A 291 -2.26 5.44 -3.29
N THR A 292 -3.34 6.08 -2.86
CA THR A 292 -4.68 5.46 -2.76
C THR A 292 -5.60 5.98 -3.87
N PRO A 293 -5.64 5.37 -5.06
CA PRO A 293 -6.65 5.67 -6.06
C PRO A 293 -8.05 5.15 -5.61
N PRO A 294 -9.13 5.50 -6.33
CA PRO A 294 -10.45 4.91 -6.08
C PRO A 294 -10.48 3.38 -6.28
N ASP A 295 -11.30 2.71 -5.46
CA ASP A 295 -11.72 1.30 -5.50
C ASP A 295 -11.67 0.66 -6.90
N GLY A 296 -11.06 -0.52 -7.01
CA GLY A 296 -10.81 -1.20 -8.29
C GLY A 296 -9.60 -0.69 -9.07
N GLN A 297 -8.71 0.08 -8.44
CA GLN A 297 -7.36 0.39 -8.94
C GLN A 297 -6.32 0.12 -7.85
N SER A 298 -5.29 -0.67 -8.15
CA SER A 298 -4.24 -0.99 -7.17
C SER A 298 -3.59 0.26 -6.56
N PRO A 299 -3.57 0.40 -5.23
CA PRO A 299 -2.75 1.40 -4.59
C PRO A 299 -1.27 1.03 -4.67
N ILE A 300 -0.41 2.04 -4.62
CA ILE A 300 1.04 1.88 -4.75
C ILE A 300 1.72 2.38 -3.48
N CYS A 301 2.32 1.46 -2.73
CA CYS A 301 3.18 1.74 -1.59
C CYS A 301 4.65 1.73 -2.04
N ARG A 302 5.40 2.78 -1.70
CA ARG A 302 6.84 2.89 -1.92
C ARG A 302 7.56 3.12 -0.60
N MET A 303 8.49 2.23 -0.29
CA MET A 303 9.33 2.29 0.89
C MET A 303 10.76 2.62 0.44
N TYR A 304 11.32 3.72 0.96
CA TYR A 304 12.65 4.18 0.53
C TYR A 304 13.78 3.76 1.48
N LEU A 305 15.00 3.97 1.00
CA LEU A 305 16.21 3.85 1.82
C LEU A 305 16.45 5.13 2.63
N TRP A 306 16.99 4.97 3.83
CA TRP A 306 17.39 6.06 4.71
C TRP A 306 18.91 6.21 4.65
N ASP A 307 19.38 7.33 4.07
CA ASP A 307 20.81 7.64 3.89
C ASP A 307 21.39 8.58 4.96
N VAL A 308 20.55 9.05 5.88
CA VAL A 308 20.94 9.87 7.06
C VAL A 308 21.73 9.08 8.12
N VAL A 309 21.96 7.78 7.89
CA VAL A 309 22.72 6.86 8.73
C VAL A 309 23.63 5.99 7.86
N ASP A 310 24.79 5.60 8.40
CA ASP A 310 25.74 4.71 7.73
C ASP A 310 25.95 3.44 8.57
N PRO A 311 25.70 2.23 8.03
CA PRO A 311 25.08 1.95 6.73
C PRO A 311 23.65 2.48 6.58
N TYR A 312 23.24 2.65 5.32
CA TYR A 312 21.87 2.99 4.95
C TYR A 312 20.89 1.92 5.47
N ARG A 313 19.69 2.34 5.89
CA ARG A 313 18.63 1.44 6.39
C ARG A 313 17.48 1.37 5.40
N GLY A 314 16.97 0.18 5.10
CA GLY A 314 15.73 0.03 4.35
C GLY A 314 14.51 0.34 5.22
N GLY A 315 13.64 1.25 4.78
CA GLY A 315 12.38 1.56 5.48
C GLY A 315 11.41 0.38 5.55
N ASP A 316 11.59 -0.63 4.69
CA ASP A 316 10.85 -1.90 4.62
C ASP A 316 10.89 -2.76 5.89
N LEU A 317 11.82 -2.45 6.79
CA LEU A 317 12.08 -3.23 8.00
C LEU A 317 11.41 -2.61 9.24
N CYS A 318 10.59 -1.58 9.04
CA CYS A 318 9.83 -0.82 10.02
C CYS A 318 8.31 -1.03 9.82
#